data_AF-A0AAJ5Z3G3-F1
#
_entry.id   AF-A0AAJ5Z3G3-F1
#
_cell.length_a   1.000
_cell.length_b   1.000
_cell.length_c   1.000
_cell.angle_alpha   90.00
_cell.angle_beta   90.00
_cell.angle_gamma   90.00
#
_symmetry.space_group_name_H-M   'P 1'
#
loop_
_entity.id
_entity.type
_entity.pdbx_description
1 polymer ?
#
loop_
_entity_poly.entity_id
_entity_poly.type
_entity_poly.pdbx_seq_one_letter_code
_entity_poly.pdbx_strand_id
1 'polypeptide(L)' 'MSSLLNAPSIATLFVKPGRVAIPAEQFYAYEMTNDDLLVGYGLPWEHKYRNIPYVSRLKR' A
#
# COMPACT_ATOMS: atom_id res chain seq x y z
N MET A 1 2.50 -13.97 30.62
CA MET A 1 1.44 -13.78 29.60
C MET A 1 1.19 -12.29 29.27
N SER A 2 2.14 -11.37 29.49
CA SER A 2 1.99 -9.93 29.13
C SER A 2 2.83 -9.48 27.94
N SER A 3 3.76 -10.31 27.44
CA SER A 3 4.73 -9.93 26.40
C SER A 3 4.18 -9.95 24.96
N LEU A 4 3.00 -10.52 24.72
CA LEU A 4 2.37 -10.57 23.39
C LEU A 4 1.47 -9.37 23.09
N LEU A 5 1.16 -8.53 24.09
CA LEU A 5 0.26 -7.38 23.91
C LEU A 5 0.88 -6.23 23.08
N ASN A 6 2.19 -6.28 22.80
CA ASN A 6 2.93 -5.22 22.10
C ASN A 6 3.68 -5.74 20.86
N ALA A 7 3.15 -6.76 20.17
CA ALA A 7 3.74 -7.20 18.91
C ALA A 7 3.62 -6.09 17.84
N PRO A 8 4.67 -5.82 17.04
CA PRO A 8 4.57 -4.86 15.96
C PRO A 8 3.62 -5.38 14.87
N SER A 9 2.74 -4.51 14.39
CA SER A 9 1.84 -4.80 13.27
C SER A 9 2.11 -3.86 12.11
N ILE A 10 1.98 -4.41 10.90
CA ILE A 10 2.11 -3.68 9.64
C ILE A 10 0.72 -3.45 9.06
N ALA A 11 0.42 -2.19 8.77
CA ALA A 11 -0.75 -1.76 8.01
C ALA A 11 -0.30 -1.03 6.74
N THR A 12 -0.91 -1.34 5.60
CA THR A 12 -0.67 -0.66 4.33
C THR A 12 -2.00 -0.44 3.61
N LEU A 13 -2.10 0.64 2.83
CA LEU A 13 -3.31 0.88 2.03
C LEU A 13 -3.45 -0.13 0.89
N PHE A 14 -2.36 -0.53 0.24
CA PHE A 14 -2.39 -1.37 -0.96
C PHE A 14 -1.29 -2.43 -0.92
N VAL A 15 -1.64 -3.64 -1.34
CA VAL A 15 -0.70 -4.75 -1.59
C VAL A 15 -0.83 -5.17 -3.04
N LYS A 16 0.31 -5.32 -3.72
CA LYS A 16 0.39 -5.87 -5.08
C LYS A 16 0.92 -7.30 -4.99
N PRO A 17 0.06 -8.33 -4.91
CA PRO A 17 0.50 -9.70 -4.66
C PRO A 17 1.45 -10.21 -5.76
N GLY A 18 1.23 -9.80 -7.02
CA GLY A 18 2.11 -10.12 -8.14
C GLY A 18 3.52 -9.52 -8.08
N ARG A 19 3.81 -8.63 -7.12
CA ARG A 19 5.13 -7.98 -6.94
C ARG A 19 5.83 -8.38 -5.64
N VAL A 20 5.31 -9.37 -4.93
CA VAL A 20 5.93 -9.84 -3.68
C VAL A 20 7.20 -10.63 -4.02
N ALA A 21 8.36 -10.04 -3.69
CA ALA A 21 9.66 -10.71 -3.84
C ALA A 21 10.10 -11.43 -2.55
N ILE A 22 9.65 -10.93 -1.39
CA ILE A 22 9.97 -11.47 -0.07
C ILE A 22 8.65 -11.56 0.70
N PRO A 23 8.35 -12.70 1.35
CA PRO A 23 7.17 -12.81 2.21
C PRO A 23 7.20 -11.74 3.31
N ALA A 24 6.10 -10.99 3.44
CA ALA A 24 5.90 -10.02 4.51
C ALA A 24 4.47 -10.15 4.99
N GLU A 25 4.27 -10.27 6.30
CA GLU A 25 2.94 -10.33 6.89
C GLU A 25 2.33 -8.93 6.94
N GLN A 26 1.15 -8.75 6.32
CA GLN A 26 0.36 -7.54 6.44
C GLN A 26 -0.88 -7.86 7.27
N PHE A 27 -1.05 -7.17 8.40
CA PHE A 27 -2.19 -7.40 9.30
C PHE A 27 -3.43 -6.66 8.80
N TYR A 28 -3.22 -5.51 8.15
CA TYR A 28 -4.28 -4.69 7.58
C TYR A 28 -3.85 -4.19 6.20
N ALA A 29 -4.56 -4.64 5.17
CA ALA A 29 -4.27 -4.29 3.79
C ALA A 29 -5.49 -4.44 2.88
N TYR A 30 -5.49 -3.67 1.80
CA TYR A 30 -6.31 -3.96 0.63
C TYR A 30 -5.46 -4.61 -0.45
N GLU A 31 -5.73 -5.88 -0.74
CA GLU A 31 -5.05 -6.61 -1.81
C GLU A 31 -5.60 -6.20 -3.18
N MET A 32 -4.70 -5.76 -4.06
CA MET A 32 -5.06 -5.37 -5.41
C MET A 32 -5.19 -6.60 -6.31
N THR A 33 -6.23 -6.61 -7.13
CA THR A 33 -6.44 -7.65 -8.17
C THR A 33 -5.59 -7.42 -9.43
N ASN A 34 -4.89 -6.29 -9.49
CA ASN A 34 -4.09 -5.89 -10.64
C ASN A 34 -2.84 -5.10 -10.22
N ASP A 35 -2.05 -4.72 -11.22
CA ASP A 35 -0.75 -4.08 -11.03
C ASP A 35 -0.73 -2.58 -11.39
N ASP A 36 -1.91 -1.96 -11.49
CA ASP A 36 -2.11 -0.58 -11.94
C ASP A 36 -1.19 0.42 -11.24
N LEU A 37 -0.67 1.39 -11.99
CA LEU A 37 0.09 2.49 -11.40
C LEU A 37 -0.88 3.48 -10.73
N LEU A 38 -0.77 3.65 -9.42
CA LEU A 38 -1.63 4.52 -8.62
C LEU A 38 -0.92 5.81 -8.24
N VAL A 39 -1.68 6.92 -8.19
CA VAL A 39 -1.27 8.24 -7.70
C VAL A 39 -2.35 8.81 -6.79
N GLY A 40 -2.01 9.87 -6.05
CA GLY A 40 -2.94 10.50 -5.11
C GLY A 40 -2.82 9.91 -3.70
N TYR A 41 -3.46 10.57 -2.73
CA TYR A 41 -3.42 10.18 -1.33
C TYR A 41 -1.98 9.96 -0.81
N GLY A 42 -1.08 10.87 -1.16
CA GLY A 42 0.34 10.79 -0.82
C GLY A 42 1.21 10.01 -1.83
N LEU A 43 0.64 9.20 -2.72
CA LEU A 43 1.36 8.45 -3.76
C LEU A 43 1.82 9.38 -4.90
N PRO A 44 3.13 9.60 -5.08
CA PRO A 44 3.64 10.50 -6.11
C PRO A 44 3.88 9.80 -7.46
N TRP A 45 3.87 10.57 -8.53
CA TRP A 45 4.55 10.23 -9.79
C TRP A 45 5.24 11.47 -10.33
N GLU A 46 6.54 11.38 -10.66
CA GLU A 46 7.34 12.52 -11.16
C GLU A 46 7.20 13.79 -10.30
N HIS A 47 7.25 13.64 -8.97
CA HIS A 47 7.06 14.74 -7.99
C HIS A 47 5.69 15.43 -8.01
N LYS A 48 4.70 14.90 -8.75
CA LYS A 48 3.33 15.42 -8.83
C LYS A 48 2.35 14.52 -8.06
N TYR A 49 1.11 14.98 -7.95
CA TYR A 49 -0.08 14.22 -7.55
C TYR A 49 -0.24 13.80 -6.07
N ARG A 50 0.73 14.06 -5.17
CA ARG A 50 0.61 13.67 -3.75
C ARG A 50 -0.63 14.22 -3.04
N ASN A 51 -1.03 15.44 -3.39
CA ASN A 51 -2.06 16.20 -2.70
C ASN A 51 -3.49 15.93 -3.21
N ILE A 52 -3.68 14.98 -4.13
CA ILE A 52 -5.02 14.60 -4.60
C ILE A 52 -5.73 13.83 -3.48
N PRO A 53 -6.96 14.20 -3.09
CA PRO A 53 -7.65 13.63 -1.92
C PRO A 53 -8.29 12.25 -2.21
N TYR A 54 -7.97 11.65 -3.34
CA TYR A 54 -8.42 10.32 -3.75
C TYR A 54 -7.30 9.58 -4.45
N VAL A 55 -7.41 8.25 -4.48
CA VAL A 55 -6.50 7.40 -5.23
C VAL A 55 -7.02 7.27 -6.66
N SER A 56 -6.14 7.45 -7.63
CA SER A 56 -6.46 7.31 -9.05
C SER A 56 -5.41 6.49 -9.77
N ARG A 57 -5.84 5.77 -10.81
CA ARG A 57 -4.93 5.18 -11.77
C ARG A 57 -4.30 6.26 -12.63
N LEU A 58 -2.98 6.20 -12.82
CA LEU A 58 -2.28 7.02 -13.80
C LEU A 58 -2.51 6.43 -15.20
N LYS A 59 -3.12 7.21 -16.10
CA LYS A 59 -3.19 6.89 -17.53
C LYS A 59 -1.91 7.40 -18.19
N ARG A 60 -1.23 6.54 -18.93
CA ARG A 60 -0.12 6.91 -19.82
C ARG A 60 -0.66 7.09 -21.23
#